data_AF-A0A2S6B5H6-F1
#
_entry.id   AF-A0A2S6B5H6-F1
#
_cell.length_a   1.000
_cell.length_b   1.000
_cell.length_c   1.000
_cell.angle_alpha   90.00
_cell.angle_beta   90.00
_cell.angle_gamma   90.00
#
_symmetry.space_group_name_H-M   'P 1'
#
loop_
_entity.id
_entity.type
_entity.pdbx_description
1 polymer ?
#
loop_
_entity_poly.entity_id
_entity_poly.type
_entity_poly.pdbx_seq_one_letter_code
_entity_poly.pdbx_strand_id
1 'polypeptide(L)'
;MLIQLDHLSDQNFTESERDMIAQAERTWREYLLDQRPNPGVFRQLLLPLDRIESNRDDLPPNINRYFMRAIDIDLCHGGQTIFTYTKLGRFVILGFINEPQRNQWVGGWVNANEGRVEPREYTLPAPFGTYLMNRASHVREALGGLSPRQTTRIEQAFRANANQIVGSDFFEAMQVDVEMFGSNAFMPQNNQWEEQ
;
A
#
# COMPACT_ATOMS: atom_id res chain seq x y z
N MET A 1 -13.75 0.99 -18.96
CA MET A 1 -12.48 1.73 -19.05
C MET A 1 -11.64 1.30 -17.86
N LEU A 2 -10.59 0.50 -18.08
CA LEU A 2 -9.67 0.09 -17.02
C LEU A 2 -8.71 1.25 -16.74
N ILE A 3 -8.56 1.61 -15.47
CA ILE A 3 -7.48 2.50 -15.01
C ILE A 3 -6.28 1.60 -14.72
N GLN A 4 -5.18 1.76 -15.45
CA GLN A 4 -3.88 1.23 -15.06
C GLN A 4 -3.20 2.28 -14.18
N LEU A 5 -2.64 1.84 -13.05
CA LEU A 5 -1.90 2.70 -12.12
C LEU A 5 -0.42 2.42 -12.31
N ASP A 6 0.30 3.41 -12.83
CA ASP A 6 1.75 3.31 -13.08
C ASP A 6 2.56 3.77 -11.85
N HIS A 7 3.84 3.42 -11.77
CA HIS A 7 4.73 3.76 -10.64
C HIS A 7 5.68 4.93 -10.95
N LEU A 8 6.21 5.55 -9.89
CA LEU A 8 7.08 6.74 -9.91
C LEU A 8 8.28 6.72 -10.88
N SER A 9 8.76 5.56 -11.33
CA SER A 9 10.01 5.49 -12.10
C SER A 9 9.90 6.02 -13.54
N ASP A 10 8.70 6.04 -14.15
CA ASP A 10 8.51 6.38 -15.57
C ASP A 10 7.29 7.27 -15.87
N GLN A 11 6.82 8.07 -14.91
CA GLN A 11 5.63 8.90 -15.13
C GLN A 11 5.94 10.22 -15.86
N ASN A 12 5.51 10.30 -17.11
CA ASN A 12 5.49 11.52 -17.90
C ASN A 12 4.27 12.38 -17.55
N PHE A 13 4.31 13.07 -16.40
CA PHE A 13 3.30 14.07 -16.08
C PHE A 13 3.34 15.24 -17.08
N THR A 14 2.17 15.65 -17.55
CA THR A 14 1.97 16.91 -18.26
C THR A 14 2.27 18.11 -17.35
N GLU A 15 2.49 19.28 -17.94
CA GLU A 15 2.71 20.52 -17.18
C GLU A 15 1.56 20.83 -16.22
N SER A 16 0.31 20.70 -16.69
CA SER A 16 -0.88 20.89 -15.86
C SER A 16 -0.95 19.91 -14.68
N GLU A 17 -0.50 18.66 -14.85
CA GLU A 17 -0.47 17.69 -13.75
C GLU A 17 0.62 18.01 -12.73
N ARG A 18 1.79 18.47 -13.21
CA ARG A 18 2.88 18.93 -12.32
C ARG A 18 2.44 20.13 -11.48
N ASP A 19 1.70 21.05 -12.07
CA ASP A 19 1.12 22.18 -11.33
C ASP A 19 0.12 21.72 -10.27
N MET A 20 -0.76 20.76 -10.60
CA MET A 20 -1.68 20.17 -9.61
C MET A 20 -0.94 19.46 -8.48
N ILE A 21 0.11 18.71 -8.79
CA ILE A 21 0.95 18.02 -7.80
C ILE A 21 1.62 19.03 -6.87
N ALA A 22 2.22 20.09 -7.42
CA ALA A 22 2.85 21.15 -6.64
C ALA A 22 1.83 21.88 -5.75
N GLN A 23 0.63 22.13 -6.27
CA GLN A 23 -0.44 22.78 -5.52
C GLN A 23 -0.98 21.89 -4.39
N ALA A 24 -1.10 20.58 -4.61
CA ALA A 24 -1.49 19.62 -3.59
C ALA A 24 -0.45 19.55 -2.47
N GLU A 25 0.83 19.42 -2.83
CA GLU A 25 1.96 19.40 -1.90
C GLU A 25 1.97 20.65 -1.02
N ARG A 26 1.93 21.84 -1.63
CA ARG A 26 1.87 23.11 -0.91
C ARG A 26 0.68 23.19 0.03
N THR A 27 -0.49 22.76 -0.43
CA THR A 27 -1.72 22.77 0.37
C THR A 27 -1.60 21.87 1.59
N TRP A 28 -1.12 20.65 1.42
CA TRP A 28 -0.91 19.73 2.53
C TRP A 28 0.14 20.24 3.51
N ARG A 29 1.24 20.81 3.02
CA ARG A 29 2.26 21.44 3.87
C ARG A 29 1.69 22.58 4.71
N GLU A 30 0.99 23.53 4.08
CA GLU A 30 0.36 24.65 4.79
C GLU A 30 -0.67 24.16 5.82
N TYR A 31 -1.44 23.13 5.49
CA TYR A 31 -2.41 22.52 6.41
C TYR A 31 -1.73 21.88 7.62
N LEU A 32 -0.69 21.07 7.40
CA LEU A 32 0.05 20.37 8.46
C LEU A 32 0.85 21.33 9.38
N LEU A 33 1.15 22.53 8.91
CA LEU A 33 1.85 23.57 9.67
C LEU A 33 0.89 24.59 10.30
N ASP A 34 -0.41 24.31 10.35
CA ASP A 34 -1.45 25.20 10.88
C ASP A 34 -1.53 26.58 10.17
N GLN A 35 -1.02 26.68 8.94
CA GLN A 35 -1.08 27.90 8.11
C GLN A 35 -2.37 27.97 7.28
N ARG A 36 -3.13 26.88 7.23
CA ARG A 36 -4.43 26.77 6.56
C ARG A 36 -5.39 25.93 7.39
N PRO A 37 -6.69 26.26 7.46
CA PRO A 37 -7.65 25.54 8.30
C PRO A 37 -8.18 24.22 7.73
N ASN A 38 -7.95 23.91 6.44
CA ASN A 38 -8.36 22.64 5.81
C ASN A 38 -7.60 22.39 4.50
N PRO A 39 -7.51 21.14 4.01
CA PRO A 39 -6.79 20.82 2.76
C PRO A 39 -7.60 21.13 1.48
N GLY A 40 -8.78 21.75 1.59
CA GLY A 40 -9.64 22.08 0.45
C GLY A 40 -10.01 20.87 -0.40
N VAL A 41 -9.74 20.95 -1.70
CA VAL A 41 -10.06 19.88 -2.67
C VAL A 41 -9.13 18.66 -2.55
N PHE A 42 -7.93 18.82 -1.97
CA PHE A 42 -6.91 17.78 -1.84
C PHE A 42 -7.14 16.93 -0.58
N ARG A 43 -8.31 16.30 -0.51
CA ARG A 43 -8.69 15.50 0.66
C ARG A 43 -7.97 14.16 0.71
N GLN A 44 -7.88 13.62 1.91
CA GLN A 44 -7.31 12.29 2.15
C GLN A 44 -8.40 11.27 2.43
N LEU A 45 -8.11 10.02 2.06
CA LEU A 45 -8.87 8.83 2.42
C LEU A 45 -8.00 7.92 3.27
N LEU A 46 -8.54 7.48 4.40
CA LEU A 46 -7.92 6.48 5.27
C LEU A 46 -8.66 5.15 5.11
N LEU A 47 -7.91 4.12 4.80
CA LEU A 47 -8.38 2.75 4.67
C LEU A 47 -7.66 1.86 5.68
N PRO A 48 -8.35 1.46 6.77
CA PRO A 48 -7.90 0.37 7.63
C PRO A 48 -7.92 -0.95 6.84
N LEU A 49 -6.89 -1.77 7.05
CA LEU A 49 -6.72 -3.09 6.48
C LEU A 49 -6.50 -4.10 7.61
N ASP A 50 -6.96 -5.32 7.39
CA ASP A 50 -6.74 -6.46 8.27
C ASP A 50 -6.35 -7.68 7.43
N ARG A 51 -6.13 -8.81 8.08
CA ARG A 51 -5.92 -10.10 7.45
C ARG A 51 -7.08 -10.41 6.48
N ILE A 52 -6.74 -11.08 5.40
CA ILE A 52 -7.72 -11.64 4.48
C ILE A 52 -8.10 -13.02 5.01
N GLU A 53 -9.38 -13.25 5.26
CA GLU A 53 -9.86 -14.54 5.80
C GLU A 53 -10.13 -15.58 4.71
N SER A 54 -10.36 -15.15 3.47
CA SER A 54 -10.68 -16.03 2.34
C SER A 54 -9.54 -16.12 1.34
N ASN A 55 -9.11 -17.34 1.00
CA ASN A 55 -8.16 -17.56 -0.07
C ASN A 55 -8.80 -17.27 -1.45
N ARG A 56 -8.04 -16.65 -2.35
CA ARG A 56 -8.36 -16.48 -3.77
C ARG A 56 -7.09 -16.76 -4.57
N ASP A 57 -7.25 -17.33 -5.75
CA ASP A 57 -6.12 -17.77 -6.59
C ASP A 57 -5.22 -16.61 -7.06
N ASP A 58 -5.73 -15.38 -7.06
CA ASP A 58 -5.01 -14.18 -7.49
C ASP A 58 -4.26 -13.46 -6.36
N LEU A 59 -4.29 -13.97 -5.13
CA LEU A 59 -3.63 -13.32 -4.00
C LEU A 59 -2.12 -13.61 -3.98
N PRO A 60 -1.27 -12.57 -3.82
CA PRO A 60 0.14 -12.77 -3.53
C PRO A 60 0.34 -13.55 -2.23
N PRO A 61 1.27 -14.53 -2.18
CA PRO A 61 1.50 -15.35 -0.99
C PRO A 61 1.95 -14.61 0.28
N ASN A 62 2.28 -13.32 0.18
CA ASN A 62 2.68 -12.45 1.28
C ASN A 62 1.62 -11.38 1.62
N ILE A 63 0.38 -11.55 1.16
CA ILE A 63 -0.64 -10.50 1.22
C ILE A 63 -0.99 -10.10 2.65
N ASN A 64 -1.06 -11.02 3.61
CA ASN A 64 -1.38 -10.67 4.99
C ASN A 64 -0.23 -9.90 5.63
N ARG A 65 1.01 -10.31 5.37
CA ARG A 65 2.18 -9.53 5.78
C ARG A 65 2.20 -8.14 5.15
N TYR A 66 1.80 -8.02 3.88
CA TYR A 66 1.68 -6.71 3.23
C TYR A 66 0.58 -5.85 3.89
N PHE A 67 -0.61 -6.40 4.11
CA PHE A 67 -1.76 -5.68 4.67
C PHE A 67 -1.56 -5.27 6.12
N MET A 68 -0.90 -6.10 6.93
CA MET A 68 -0.77 -5.87 8.37
C MET A 68 0.53 -5.16 8.75
N ARG A 69 1.61 -5.31 7.98
CA ARG A 69 2.96 -4.95 8.46
C ARG A 69 3.81 -4.12 7.49
N ALA A 70 3.51 -4.10 6.20
CA ALA A 70 4.37 -3.39 5.25
C ALA A 70 4.33 -1.86 5.45
N ILE A 71 5.44 -1.24 5.05
CA ILE A 71 5.56 0.20 4.83
C ILE A 71 5.84 0.37 3.35
N ASP A 72 5.06 1.22 2.70
CA ASP A 72 5.11 1.38 1.25
C ASP A 72 4.65 2.79 0.88
N ILE A 73 5.20 3.36 -0.18
CA ILE A 73 4.85 4.69 -0.67
C ILE A 73 4.91 4.72 -2.19
N ASP A 74 3.99 5.47 -2.79
CA ASP A 74 3.95 5.67 -4.23
C ASP A 74 3.24 6.98 -4.59
N LEU A 75 3.49 7.47 -5.81
CA LEU A 75 2.67 8.48 -6.46
C LEU A 75 1.99 7.82 -7.64
N CYS A 76 0.69 7.60 -7.51
CA CYS A 76 -0.10 6.85 -8.47
C CYS A 76 -0.66 7.79 -9.53
N HIS A 77 -0.56 7.37 -10.79
CA HIS A 77 -1.16 8.04 -11.94
C HIS A 77 -1.88 7.00 -12.81
N GLY A 78 -3.08 7.32 -13.25
CA GLY A 78 -3.86 6.47 -14.13
C GLY A 78 -5.04 7.20 -14.75
N GLY A 79 -5.06 7.33 -16.07
CA GLY A 79 -6.06 8.13 -16.77
C GLY A 79 -6.01 9.60 -16.32
N GLN A 80 -7.04 10.06 -15.60
CA GLN A 80 -7.06 11.39 -14.98
C GLN A 80 -6.80 11.35 -13.47
N THR A 81 -6.72 10.16 -12.88
CA THR A 81 -6.56 10.00 -11.43
C THR A 81 -5.09 10.15 -11.05
N ILE A 82 -4.83 10.99 -10.05
CA ILE A 82 -3.53 11.20 -9.44
C ILE A 82 -3.71 11.22 -7.93
N PHE A 83 -2.99 10.35 -7.21
CA PHE A 83 -2.99 10.36 -5.75
C PHE A 83 -1.67 9.87 -5.18
N THR A 84 -1.33 10.34 -3.98
CA THR A 84 -0.29 9.72 -3.18
C THR A 84 -0.85 8.47 -2.51
N TYR A 85 -0.08 7.40 -2.51
CA TYR A 85 -0.35 6.18 -1.77
C TYR A 85 0.65 6.05 -0.63
N THR A 86 0.19 5.80 0.58
CA THR A 86 1.05 5.54 1.73
C THR A 86 0.49 4.39 2.54
N LYS A 87 1.28 3.33 2.69
CA LYS A 87 1.00 2.17 3.54
C LYS A 87 1.81 2.26 4.83
N LEU A 88 1.14 2.14 5.96
CA LEU A 88 1.76 2.11 7.28
C LEU A 88 1.09 1.04 8.14
N GLY A 89 1.73 -0.12 8.32
CA GLY A 89 1.20 -1.18 9.19
C GLY A 89 -0.13 -1.68 8.68
N ARG A 90 -1.23 -1.44 9.40
CA ARG A 90 -2.62 -1.80 9.04
C ARG A 90 -3.40 -0.67 8.34
N PHE A 91 -2.74 0.42 7.95
CA PHE A 91 -3.40 1.56 7.32
C PHE A 91 -2.88 1.83 5.92
N VAL A 92 -3.78 2.27 5.04
CA VAL A 92 -3.49 2.94 3.78
C VAL A 92 -4.04 4.36 3.86
N ILE A 93 -3.24 5.34 3.45
CA ILE A 93 -3.63 6.74 3.31
C ILE A 93 -3.48 7.10 1.85
N LEU A 94 -4.57 7.60 1.26
CA LEU A 94 -4.60 8.12 -0.11
C LEU A 94 -4.75 9.63 -0.08
N GLY A 95 -3.79 10.37 -0.62
CA GLY A 95 -3.89 11.82 -0.80
C GLY A 95 -4.30 12.13 -2.23
N PHE A 96 -5.55 12.51 -2.45
CA PHE A 96 -6.05 12.77 -3.80
C PHE A 96 -5.57 14.12 -4.33
N ILE A 97 -4.84 14.09 -5.44
CA ILE A 97 -4.37 15.25 -6.20
C ILE A 97 -5.39 15.58 -7.28
N ASN A 98 -5.78 14.57 -8.07
CA ASN A 98 -6.89 14.63 -9.00
C ASN A 98 -7.68 13.31 -8.96
N GLU A 99 -8.99 13.38 -8.80
CA GLU A 99 -9.86 12.20 -8.84
C GLU A 99 -11.24 12.65 -9.29
N PRO A 100 -11.59 12.45 -10.57
CA PRO A 100 -12.88 12.86 -11.10
C PRO A 100 -14.04 11.99 -10.59
N GLN A 101 -13.79 10.73 -10.20
CA GLN A 101 -14.80 9.74 -9.81
C GLN A 101 -14.81 9.49 -8.30
N ARG A 102 -14.82 10.57 -7.50
CA ARG A 102 -14.77 10.51 -6.03
C ARG A 102 -15.90 9.69 -5.39
N ASN A 103 -17.03 9.55 -6.08
CA ASN A 103 -18.19 8.78 -5.61
C ASN A 103 -17.95 7.25 -5.56
N GLN A 104 -16.89 6.75 -6.21
CA GLN A 104 -16.50 5.34 -6.12
C GLN A 104 -15.71 5.01 -4.85
N TRP A 105 -15.36 6.03 -4.06
CA TRP A 105 -14.61 5.92 -2.83
C TRP A 105 -15.53 6.21 -1.64
N VAL A 106 -15.95 5.15 -0.94
CA VAL A 106 -16.95 5.23 0.14
C VAL A 106 -16.34 4.79 1.47
N GLY A 107 -16.71 5.48 2.55
CA GLY A 107 -16.41 5.08 3.93
C GLY A 107 -15.10 5.61 4.53
N GLY A 108 -14.12 5.97 3.69
CA GLY A 108 -12.77 6.32 4.16
C GLY A 108 -12.39 7.80 4.18
N TRP A 109 -13.25 8.72 3.75
CA TRP A 109 -12.89 10.15 3.71
C TRP A 109 -12.58 10.70 5.10
N VAL A 110 -11.42 11.34 5.23
CA VAL A 110 -10.97 11.95 6.47
C VAL A 110 -11.56 13.36 6.60
N ASN A 111 -12.23 13.61 7.72
CA ASN A 111 -12.61 14.96 8.12
C ASN A 111 -11.36 15.74 8.52
N ALA A 112 -11.26 17.00 8.09
CA ALA A 112 -10.05 17.79 8.31
C ALA A 112 -9.70 17.91 9.80
N ASN A 113 -10.63 18.41 10.61
CA ASN A 113 -10.29 18.90 11.95
C ASN A 113 -10.54 17.90 13.08
N GLU A 114 -11.55 17.02 12.93
CA GLU A 114 -11.92 16.08 13.97
C GLU A 114 -12.63 14.85 13.38
N GLY A 115 -12.55 13.73 14.11
CA GLY A 115 -13.24 12.51 13.74
C GLY A 115 -12.80 11.32 14.57
N ARG A 116 -13.43 10.18 14.33
CA ARG A 116 -13.03 8.88 14.88
C ARG A 116 -12.85 7.89 13.75
N VAL A 117 -11.80 7.08 13.87
CA VAL A 117 -11.57 5.93 13.00
C VAL A 117 -12.20 4.73 13.69
N GLU A 118 -13.16 4.11 13.01
CA GLU A 118 -13.91 2.96 13.51
C GLU A 118 -14.21 2.00 12.35
N PRO A 119 -14.49 0.72 12.61
CA PRO A 119 -14.88 -0.23 11.58
C PRO A 119 -16.12 0.27 10.83
N ARG A 120 -16.04 0.27 9.50
CA ARG A 120 -17.09 0.75 8.59
C ARG A 120 -17.10 -0.11 7.33
N GLU A 121 -18.15 0.06 6.53
CA GLU A 121 -18.17 -0.47 5.18
C GLU A 121 -17.38 0.45 4.24
N TYR A 122 -16.45 -0.15 3.49
CA TYR A 122 -15.64 0.54 2.51
C TYR A 122 -15.98 0.01 1.12
N THR A 123 -16.13 0.92 0.16
CA THR A 123 -16.22 0.59 -1.27
C THR A 123 -15.14 1.35 -2.00
N LEU A 124 -14.36 0.62 -2.79
CA LEU A 124 -13.21 1.14 -3.51
C LEU A 124 -13.32 0.71 -4.99
N PRO A 125 -12.73 1.45 -5.93
CA PRO A 125 -12.66 1.02 -7.32
C PRO A 125 -11.94 -0.32 -7.46
N ALA A 126 -12.48 -1.24 -8.26
CA ALA A 126 -11.84 -2.54 -8.50
C ALA A 126 -10.37 -2.47 -8.93
N PRO A 127 -9.93 -1.51 -9.80
CA PRO A 127 -8.51 -1.36 -10.14
C PRO A 127 -7.60 -1.10 -8.94
N PHE A 128 -8.11 -0.48 -7.87
CA PHE A 128 -7.32 -0.26 -6.66
C PHE A 128 -7.02 -1.55 -5.90
N GLY A 129 -7.94 -2.53 -5.95
CA GLY A 129 -7.68 -3.88 -5.40
C GLY A 129 -6.53 -4.58 -6.13
N THR A 130 -6.54 -4.54 -7.47
CA THR A 130 -5.44 -5.05 -8.30
C THR A 130 -4.13 -4.33 -8.01
N TYR A 131 -4.16 -3.01 -7.82
CA TYR A 131 -2.99 -2.24 -7.43
C TYR A 131 -2.41 -2.72 -6.10
N LEU A 132 -3.22 -2.94 -5.06
CA LEU A 132 -2.74 -3.45 -3.78
C LEU A 132 -2.06 -4.84 -3.90
N MET A 133 -2.62 -5.72 -4.74
CA MET A 133 -2.01 -7.02 -5.04
C MET A 133 -0.65 -6.85 -5.73
N ASN A 134 -0.56 -5.96 -6.73
CA ASN A 134 0.71 -5.69 -7.41
C ASN A 134 1.76 -5.12 -6.44
N ARG A 135 1.37 -4.22 -5.52
CA ARG A 135 2.29 -3.70 -4.50
C ARG A 135 2.78 -4.78 -3.55
N ALA A 136 1.91 -5.70 -3.12
CA ALA A 136 2.33 -6.84 -2.31
C ALA A 136 3.35 -7.73 -3.04
N SER A 137 3.13 -7.99 -4.33
CA SER A 137 4.10 -8.70 -5.19
C SER A 137 5.42 -7.94 -5.31
N HIS A 138 5.40 -6.63 -5.56
CA HIS A 138 6.63 -5.82 -5.64
C HIS A 138 7.43 -5.83 -4.34
N VAL A 139 6.77 -5.75 -3.18
CA VAL A 139 7.46 -5.87 -1.88
C VAL A 139 8.09 -7.26 -1.73
N ARG A 140 7.42 -8.32 -2.18
CA ARG A 140 7.97 -9.69 -2.16
C ARG A 140 9.20 -9.82 -3.08
N GLU A 141 9.12 -9.29 -4.29
CA GLU A 141 10.22 -9.31 -5.26
C GLU A 141 11.43 -8.55 -4.72
N ALA A 142 11.22 -7.37 -4.13
CA ALA A 142 12.28 -6.59 -3.50
C ALA A 142 12.96 -7.36 -2.35
N LEU A 143 12.19 -8.12 -1.55
CA LEU A 143 12.73 -9.00 -0.52
C LEU A 143 13.47 -10.21 -1.11
N GLY A 144 13.00 -10.75 -2.25
CA GLY A 144 13.68 -11.82 -2.98
C GLY A 144 15.02 -11.39 -3.57
N GLY A 145 15.17 -10.11 -3.92
CA GLY A 145 16.41 -9.52 -4.43
C GLY A 145 17.48 -9.19 -3.37
N LEU A 146 17.28 -9.56 -2.11
CA LEU A 146 18.25 -9.29 -1.05
C LEU A 146 19.54 -10.09 -1.24
N SER A 147 20.68 -9.43 -1.00
CA SER A 147 21.99 -10.12 -1.02
C SER A 147 22.09 -11.15 0.11
N PRO A 148 22.93 -12.21 -0.04
CA PRO A 148 23.14 -13.20 1.01
C PRO A 148 23.51 -12.59 2.37
N ARG A 149 24.26 -11.48 2.36
CA ARG A 149 24.65 -10.74 3.57
C ARG A 149 23.45 -10.07 4.26
N GLN A 150 22.53 -9.49 3.49
CA GLN A 150 21.30 -8.90 4.03
C GLN A 150 20.38 -9.98 4.58
N THR A 151 20.18 -11.07 3.82
CA THR A 151 19.38 -12.22 4.25
C THR A 151 19.90 -12.80 5.56
N THR A 152 21.22 -13.04 5.66
CA THR A 152 21.84 -13.55 6.89
C THR A 152 21.62 -12.61 8.08
N ARG A 153 21.72 -11.29 7.88
CA ARG A 153 21.46 -10.31 8.95
C ARG A 153 20.01 -10.33 9.43
N ILE A 154 19.05 -10.46 8.49
CA ILE A 154 17.63 -10.56 8.82
C ILE A 154 17.37 -11.84 9.62
N GLU A 155 17.92 -12.98 9.19
CA GLU A 155 17.78 -14.24 9.90
C GLU A 155 18.38 -14.19 11.31
N GLN A 156 19.56 -13.58 11.46
CA GLN A 156 20.19 -13.39 12.77
C GLN A 156 19.32 -12.51 13.69
N ALA A 157 18.77 -11.42 13.17
CA ALA A 157 17.87 -10.55 13.92
C ALA A 157 16.59 -11.29 14.32
N PHE A 158 16.02 -12.11 13.43
CA PHE A 158 14.86 -12.93 13.73
C PHE A 158 15.15 -13.93 14.85
N ARG A 159 16.27 -14.68 14.76
CA ARG A 159 16.66 -15.65 15.79
C ARG A 159 16.93 -15.00 17.15
N ALA A 160 17.62 -13.85 17.16
CA ALA A 160 17.92 -13.13 18.38
C ALA A 160 16.67 -12.63 19.12
N ASN A 161 15.57 -12.41 18.38
CA ASN A 161 14.32 -11.88 18.91
C ASN A 161 13.17 -12.91 18.92
N ALA A 162 13.44 -14.20 18.69
CA ALA A 162 12.42 -15.23 18.48
C ALA A 162 11.35 -15.25 19.59
N ASN A 163 11.77 -15.16 20.86
CA ASN A 163 10.86 -15.16 22.01
C ASN A 163 9.89 -13.97 22.04
N GLN A 164 10.28 -12.82 21.47
CA GLN A 164 9.44 -11.63 21.38
C GLN A 164 8.54 -11.64 20.14
N ILE A 165 8.96 -12.38 19.11
CA ILE A 165 8.21 -12.50 17.86
C ILE A 165 6.98 -13.40 18.06
N VAL A 166 7.11 -14.50 18.80
CA VAL A 166 5.99 -15.40 19.08
C VAL A 166 4.86 -14.63 19.78
N GLY A 167 3.66 -14.68 19.20
CA GLY A 167 2.48 -13.97 19.70
C GLY A 167 2.40 -12.48 19.33
N SER A 168 3.34 -11.96 18.53
CA SER A 168 3.25 -10.59 17.98
C SER A 168 2.40 -10.54 16.71
N ASP A 169 1.89 -9.35 16.35
CA ASP A 169 1.24 -9.08 15.05
C ASP A 169 2.09 -9.49 13.84
N PHE A 170 3.42 -9.45 13.97
CA PHE A 170 4.32 -9.88 12.90
C PHE A 170 4.28 -11.40 12.70
N PHE A 171 4.26 -12.14 13.80
CA PHE A 171 4.13 -13.60 13.76
C PHE A 171 2.75 -14.02 13.27
N GLU A 172 1.68 -13.35 13.71
CA GLU A 172 0.33 -13.59 13.21
C GLU A 172 0.26 -13.41 11.69
N ALA A 173 0.76 -12.28 11.16
CA ALA A 173 0.73 -12.02 9.73
C ALA A 173 1.50 -13.07 8.91
N MET A 174 2.65 -13.52 9.42
CA MET A 174 3.41 -14.62 8.81
C MET A 174 2.68 -15.95 8.87
N GLN A 175 2.06 -16.26 10.00
CA GLN A 175 1.35 -17.51 10.21
C GLN A 175 0.16 -17.62 9.26
N VAL A 176 -0.63 -16.56 9.11
CA VAL A 176 -1.79 -16.56 8.19
C VAL A 176 -1.35 -16.76 6.74
N ASP A 177 -0.25 -16.13 6.29
CA ASP A 177 0.29 -16.37 4.95
C ASP A 177 0.72 -17.84 4.77
N VAL A 178 1.32 -18.46 5.78
CA VAL A 178 1.72 -19.89 5.74
C VAL A 178 0.51 -20.81 5.74
N GLU A 179 -0.51 -20.52 6.54
CA GLU A 179 -1.75 -21.28 6.57
C GLU A 179 -2.47 -21.22 5.21
N MET A 180 -2.44 -20.06 4.54
CA MET A 180 -3.11 -19.84 3.27
C MET A 180 -2.32 -20.38 2.05
N PHE A 181 -0.99 -20.26 2.06
CA PHE A 181 -0.15 -20.50 0.87
C PHE A 181 0.98 -21.52 1.09
N GLY A 182 1.12 -22.07 2.30
CA GLY A 182 2.19 -23.00 2.64
C GLY A 182 3.59 -22.39 2.47
N SER A 183 4.53 -23.17 1.95
CA SER A 183 5.92 -22.73 1.74
C SER A 183 6.06 -21.58 0.74
N ASN A 184 5.07 -21.36 -0.13
CA ASN A 184 5.09 -20.28 -1.11
C ASN A 184 5.07 -18.89 -0.45
N ALA A 185 4.65 -18.79 0.81
CA ALA A 185 4.70 -17.56 1.62
C ALA A 185 6.12 -17.01 1.86
N PHE A 186 7.16 -17.83 1.61
CA PHE A 186 8.57 -17.45 1.82
C PHE A 186 9.47 -17.70 0.61
N MET A 187 9.03 -18.47 -0.38
CA MET A 187 9.84 -18.71 -1.57
C MET A 187 9.89 -17.45 -2.44
N PRO A 188 11.08 -17.01 -2.89
CA PRO A 188 11.17 -16.07 -4.01
C PRO A 188 10.46 -16.69 -5.21
N GLN A 189 9.80 -15.88 -6.05
CA GLN A 189 9.46 -16.35 -7.39
C GLN A 189 10.78 -16.57 -8.12
N ASN A 190 11.16 -17.82 -8.35
CA ASN A 190 12.15 -18.12 -9.38
C ASN A 190 11.54 -17.60 -10.68
N ASN A 191 12.15 -16.57 -11.28
CA ASN A 191 11.89 -16.24 -12.67
C ASN A 191 12.25 -17.47 -13.49
N GLN A 192 11.25 -18.29 -13.84
CA GLN A 192 11.37 -19.27 -14.89
C GLN A 192 11.38 -18.53 -16.23
N TRP A 193 12.54 -17.95 -16.56
CA TRP A 193 12.89 -17.53 -17.91
C TRP A 193 14.37 -17.80 -18.15
N GLU A 194 14.75 -19.08 -18.10
CA GLU A 194 15.85 -19.60 -18.93
C GLU A 194 15.39 -20.95 -19.50
N GLU A 195 15.68 -21.12 -20.79
CA GLU A 195 15.42 -22.28 -21.66
C GLU A 195 14.09 -22.31 -22.45
N GLN A 196 14.06 -21.51 -23.52
CA GLN A 196 13.99 -22.06 -24.89
C GLN A 196 14.58 -21.08 -25.92
#